data_AF-A0A1Y4J4E1-F1
#
_entry.id   AF-A0A1Y4J4E1-F1
#
_cell.length_a   1.000
_cell.length_b   1.000
_cell.length_c   1.000
_cell.angle_alpha   90.00
_cell.angle_beta   90.00
_cell.angle_gamma   90.00
#
_symmetry.space_group_name_H-M   'P 1'
#
loop_
_entity.id
_entity.type
_entity.pdbx_description
1 polymer ?
#
loop_
_entity_poly.entity_id
_entity_poly.type
_entity_poly.pdbx_seq_one_letter_code
_entity_poly.pdbx_strand_id
1 'polypeptide(L)'
;MAEIKYDIIQKIAVLSQRPRGWERQLNLISWNDGEPKYDIRDWSPDGTRMGKGISLSAEEMGILKGILEDMEEITVPDEPELPEE
;
A
#
# COMPACT_ATOMS: atom_id res chain seq x y z
N MET A 1 1.58 11.22 24.15
CA MET A 1 1.43 10.83 22.73
C MET A 1 0.23 9.91 22.69
N ALA A 2 -0.83 10.28 21.97
CA ALA A 2 -2.02 9.44 21.91
C ALA A 2 -1.64 8.09 21.29
N GLU A 3 -1.90 7.00 21.98
CA GLU A 3 -1.81 5.65 21.42
C GLU A 3 -2.79 5.56 20.27
N ILE A 4 -2.28 5.51 19.04
CA ILE A 4 -3.13 5.31 17.86
C ILE A 4 -3.56 3.86 17.89
N LYS A 5 -4.83 3.62 18.22
CA LYS A 5 -5.44 2.29 18.12
C LYS A 5 -5.75 2.01 16.66
N TYR A 6 -5.40 0.82 16.19
CA TYR A 6 -5.75 0.34 14.87
C TYR A 6 -6.12 -1.13 14.97
N ASP A 7 -7.09 -1.53 14.16
CA ASP A 7 -7.52 -2.92 14.05
C ASP A 7 -7.47 -3.33 12.58
N ILE A 8 -6.69 -4.37 12.28
CA ILE A 8 -6.57 -4.91 10.93
C ILE A 8 -7.76 -5.84 10.70
N ILE A 9 -8.82 -5.28 10.13
CA ILE A 9 -10.06 -6.01 9.83
C ILE A 9 -9.82 -7.10 8.79
N GLN A 10 -9.04 -6.79 7.75
CA GLN A 10 -8.77 -7.73 6.67
C GLN A 10 -7.43 -7.45 5.99
N LYS A 11 -6.68 -8.51 5.69
CA LYS A 11 -5.50 -8.42 4.81
C LYS A 11 -5.95 -8.71 3.38
N ILE A 12 -5.74 -7.76 2.47
CA ILE A 12 -6.28 -7.85 1.10
C ILE A 12 -5.21 -8.41 0.15
N ALA A 13 -4.04 -7.75 0.09
CA ALA A 13 -2.98 -8.16 -0.83
C ALA A 13 -1.59 -7.68 -0.36
N VAL A 14 -0.55 -8.38 -0.79
CA VAL A 14 0.85 -7.93 -0.68
C VAL A 14 1.26 -7.35 -2.04
N LEU A 15 1.52 -6.05 -2.08
CA LEU A 15 1.91 -5.34 -3.30
C LEU A 15 3.39 -5.55 -3.64
N SER A 16 4.25 -5.69 -2.63
CA SER A 16 5.69 -5.85 -2.84
C SER A 16 6.38 -6.41 -1.60
N GLN A 17 7.43 -7.20 -1.82
CA GLN A 17 8.33 -7.67 -0.76
C GLN A 17 9.60 -6.81 -0.76
N ARG A 18 9.96 -6.30 0.41
CA ARG A 18 11.15 -5.48 0.64
C ARG A 18 12.25 -6.27 1.33
N PRO A 19 13.51 -5.81 1.23
CA PRO A 19 14.62 -6.38 2.00
C PRO A 19 14.31 -6.40 3.49
N ARG A 20 14.85 -7.39 4.21
CA ARG A 20 14.59 -7.63 5.65
C ARG A 20 13.17 -8.07 6.00
N GLY A 21 12.44 -8.66 5.05
CA GLY A 21 11.12 -9.27 5.29
C GLY A 21 9.99 -8.26 5.48
N TRP A 22 10.22 -6.99 5.17
CA TRP A 22 9.15 -6.00 5.17
C TRP A 22 8.26 -6.22 3.96
N GLU A 23 6.96 -6.07 4.13
CA GLU A 23 6.00 -6.28 3.05
C GLU A 23 5.13 -5.05 2.91
N ARG A 24 5.02 -4.54 1.69
CA ARG A 24 4.03 -3.52 1.37
C ARG A 24 2.70 -4.22 1.21
N GLN A 25 1.79 -3.98 2.14
CA GLN A 25 0.50 -4.65 2.17
C GLN A 25 -0.63 -3.64 2.01
N LEU A 26 -1.64 -4.04 1.24
CA LEU A 26 -2.96 -3.42 1.24
C LEU A 26 -3.82 -4.17 2.25
N ASN A 27 -4.25 -3.46 3.27
CA ASN A 27 -5.08 -3.99 4.35
C ASN A 27 -6.32 -3.10 4.52
N LEU A 28 -7.39 -3.64 5.10
CA LEU A 28 -8.52 -2.89 5.60
C LEU A 28 -8.30 -2.66 7.09
N ILE A 29 -8.14 -1.40 7.50
CA ILE A 29 -7.79 -1.02 8.87
C ILE A 29 -8.83 -0.04 9.42
N SER A 30 -9.37 -0.35 10.59
CA SER A 30 -10.14 0.60 11.39
C SER A 30 -9.19 1.37 12.31
N TRP A 31 -9.23 2.69 12.24
CA TRP A 31 -8.42 3.58 13.08
C TRP A 31 -9.27 4.15 14.20
N ASN A 32 -8.84 4.00 15.45
CA ASN A 32 -9.55 4.49 16.66
C ASN A 32 -11.02 4.07 16.72
N ASP A 33 -11.34 2.82 16.38
CA ASP A 33 -12.72 2.31 16.33
C ASP A 33 -13.61 3.03 15.29
N GLY A 34 -12.99 3.77 14.38
CA GLY A 34 -13.66 4.47 13.29
C GLY A 34 -14.00 3.54 12.12
N GLU A 35 -14.51 4.13 11.05
CA GLU A 35 -14.84 3.38 9.83
C GLU A 35 -13.58 2.73 9.24
N PRO A 36 -13.68 1.45 8.81
CA PRO A 36 -12.57 0.75 8.20
C PRO A 36 -12.19 1.40 6.87
N LYS A 37 -10.90 1.69 6.71
CA LYS A 37 -10.31 2.31 5.52
C LYS A 37 -9.29 1.38 4.90
N TYR A 38 -9.13 1.49 3.59
CA TYR A 38 -8.04 0.81 2.89
C TYR A 38 -6.73 1.47 3.30
N ASP A 39 -5.73 0.72 3.71
CA ASP A 39 -4.43 1.24 4.11
C ASP A 39 -3.35 0.48 3.35
N ILE A 40 -2.55 1.24 2.60
CA ILE A 40 -1.37 0.73 1.92
C ILE A 40 -0.16 1.16 2.73
N ARG A 41 0.51 0.21 3.36
CA ARG A 41 1.64 0.50 4.24
C ARG A 41 2.65 -0.62 4.22
N ASP A 42 3.90 -0.25 4.49
CA ASP A 42 4.97 -1.20 4.70
C ASP A 42 4.86 -1.78 6.12
N TRP A 43 4.58 -3.07 6.24
CA TRP A 43 4.50 -3.81 7.50
C TRP A 43 5.76 -4.63 7.72
N SER A 44 6.21 -4.73 8.98
CA SER A 44 7.21 -5.72 9.36
C SER A 44 6.68 -7.14 9.16
N PRO A 45 7.54 -8.17 9.01
CA PRO A 45 7.10 -9.56 8.84
C PRO A 45 6.19 -10.03 9.98
N ASP A 46 6.45 -9.55 11.20
CA ASP A 46 5.63 -9.86 12.39
C ASP A 46 4.36 -8.99 12.52
N GLY A 47 4.12 -8.05 11.60
CA GLY A 47 2.97 -7.13 11.65
C GLY A 47 2.95 -6.14 12.82
N THR A 48 4.01 -6.07 13.62
CA THR A 48 4.10 -5.22 14.83
C THR A 48 4.54 -3.79 14.54
N ARG A 49 5.33 -3.58 13.47
CA ARG A 49 5.82 -2.26 13.09
C ARG A 49 5.15 -1.84 11.78
N MET A 50 4.65 -0.61 11.81
CA MET A 50 4.08 0.07 10.67
C MET A 50 5.07 1.10 10.13
N GLY A 51 5.33 1.06 8.83
CA GLY A 51 6.18 1.99 8.10
C GLY A 51 5.40 3.19 7.57
N LYS A 52 5.98 3.86 6.57
CA LYS A 52 5.26 4.89 5.82
C LYS A 52 4.14 4.24 5.01
N GLY A 53 2.98 4.89 4.97
CA GLY A 53 1.82 4.41 4.25
C GLY A 53 0.81 5.50 4.04
N ILE A 54 -0.28 5.13 3.37
CA ILE A 54 -1.42 5.99 3.09
C ILE A 54 -2.70 5.23 3.42
N SER A 55 -3.62 5.91 4.11
CA SER A 55 -4.99 5.43 4.30
C SER A 55 -5.88 6.09 3.26
N LEU A 56 -6.61 5.26 2.52
CA LEU A 56 -7.56 5.60 1.47
C LEU A 56 -8.97 5.21 1.93
N SER A 57 -9.90 6.12 1.74
CA SER A 57 -11.32 5.85 1.96
C SER A 57 -11.85 4.92 0.86
N ALA A 58 -13.01 4.29 1.08
CA ALA A 58 -13.60 3.40 0.08
C ALA A 58 -13.84 4.09 -1.27
N GLU A 59 -14.23 5.37 -1.24
CA GLU A 59 -14.39 6.21 -2.43
C GLU A 59 -13.06 6.41 -3.18
N GLU A 60 -11.98 6.75 -2.47
CA GLU A 60 -10.65 6.95 -3.04
C GLU A 60 -10.11 5.65 -3.67
N MET A 61 -10.33 4.51 -3.01
CA MET A 61 -9.96 3.20 -3.55
C MET A 61 -10.76 2.86 -4.81
N GLY A 62 -12.04 3.22 -4.87
CA GLY A 62 -12.87 3.07 -6.06
C GLY A 62 -12.37 3.89 -7.25
N ILE A 63 -12.02 5.16 -6.99
CA ILE A 63 -11.43 6.05 -8.00
C ILE A 63 -10.08 5.49 -8.46
N LEU A 64 -9.21 5.08 -7.52
CA LEU A 64 -7.90 4.50 -7.84
C LEU A 64 -8.05 3.23 -8.68
N LYS A 65 -9.01 2.36 -8.37
CA LYS A 65 -9.30 1.17 -9.19
C LYS A 65 -9.69 1.58 -10.61
N GLY A 66 -10.57 2.57 -10.77
CA GLY A 66 -10.95 3.08 -12.09
C GLY A 66 -9.76 3.65 -12.87
N ILE A 67 -8.88 4.40 -12.20
CA ILE A 67 -7.64 4.92 -12.81
C ILE A 67 -6.70 3.77 -13.20
N LEU A 68 -6.52 2.77 -12.33
CA LEU A 68 -5.67 1.61 -12.60
C LEU A 68 -6.20 0.73 -13.74
N GLU A 69 -7.51 0.67 -13.95
CA GLU A 69 -8.12 -0.03 -15.08
C GLU A 69 -7.94 0.74 -16.40
N ASP A 70 -7.86 2.07 -16.34
CA ASP A 70 -7.64 2.95 -17.49
C ASP A 70 -6.14 3.12 -17.83
N MET A 71 -5.26 3.03 -16.83
CA MET A 71 -3.81 3.05 -17.01
C MET A 71 -3.34 1.72 -17.61
N GLU A 72 -2.94 1.73 -18.88
CA GLU A 72 -2.08 0.67 -19.42
C GLU A 72 -0.75 0.64 -18.63
N GLU A 73 -0.23 -0.56 -18.40
CA GLU A 73 1.01 -0.79 -17.64
C GLU A 73 2.13 0.11 -18.19
N ILE A 74 2.56 1.08 -17.40
CA ILE A 74 3.77 1.86 -17.71
C ILE A 74 4.95 0.93 -17.44
N THR A 75 5.27 0.07 -18.41
CA THR A 75 6.56 -0.61 -18.44
C THR A 75 7.60 0.46 -18.71
N VAL A 76 8.29 0.92 -17.68
CA VAL A 76 9.55 1.64 -17.87
C VAL A 76 10.52 0.65 -18.54
N PRO A 77 11.00 0.91 -19.77
CA PRO A 77 12.02 0.04 -20.36
C PRO A 77 13.25 0.04 -19.44
N ASP A 78 13.75 -1.17 -19.15
CA ASP A 78 14.78 -1.44 -18.13
C ASP A 78 16.18 -0.89 -18.49
N GLU A 79 16.38 -0.36 -19.70
CA GLU A 79 17.67 0.16 -20.15
C GLU A 79 17.59 1.66 -20.50
N PRO A 80 18.44 2.52 -19.90
CA PRO A 80 18.77 3.78 -20.55
C PRO A 80 19.53 3.43 -21.83
N GLU A 81 18.96 3.79 -22.99
CA GLU A 81 19.71 3.78 -24.25
C GLU A 81 20.99 4.60 -24.04
N LEU A 82 22.12 3.92 -23.91
CA LEU A 82 23.43 4.57 -23.88
C LEU A 82 23.53 5.36 -25.18
N PRO A 83 23.84 6.66 -25.15
CA PRO A 83 24.12 7.38 -26.38
C PRO A 83 25.30 6.67 -27.06
N GLU A 84 25.07 6.15 -28.26
CA GLU A 84 26.17 5.73 -29.12
C GLU A 84 26.92 7.01 -29.58
N GLU A 85 28.22 6.99 -29.30
CA GLU A 85 29.30 7.91 -29.74
C GLU A 85 29.50 9.24 -28.98
#